data_AF-A0A2V5SJ98-F1
#
_entry.id   AF-A0A2V5SJ98-F1
#
_cell.length_a   1.000
_cell.length_b   1.000
_cell.length_c   1.000
_cell.angle_alpha   90.00
_cell.angle_beta   90.00
_cell.angle_gamma   90.00
#
_symmetry.space_group_name_H-M   'P 1'
#
loop_
_entity.id
_entity.type
_entity.pdbx_description
1 polymer ?
#
loop_
_entity_poly.entity_id
_entity_poly.type
_entity_poly.pdbx_seq_one_letter_code
_entity_poly.pdbx_strand_id
1 'polypeptide(L)'
;MMSVSDLPAVNASLNLVSTVFISMGWYLIRHGAWRRHMACMITAVISSTFFLAGYVVYHAHVGEKSTAFTAQGIVRPVYFAMLISHILFAFVTLPLVILTLIPVFRRRWDRHRRIARWTMPIWLYVSVTGVLVYLMLYKWFPPANLAFGY
;
A
#
# COMPACT_ATOMS: atom_id res chain seq x y z
N MET A 1 3.85 -17.25 18.50
CA MET A 1 4.59 -17.40 17.24
C MET A 1 3.70 -16.82 16.14
N MET A 2 4.18 -15.86 15.34
CA MET A 2 3.37 -15.30 14.25
C MET A 2 3.20 -16.35 13.15
N SER A 3 1.96 -16.66 12.79
CA SER A 3 1.66 -17.62 11.72
C SER A 3 1.65 -16.90 10.37
N VAL A 4 1.90 -17.62 9.28
CA VAL A 4 1.86 -17.09 7.91
C VAL A 4 0.48 -16.50 7.57
N SER A 5 -0.57 -16.93 8.27
CA SER A 5 -1.94 -16.40 8.20
C SER A 5 -2.11 -14.98 8.74
N ASP A 6 -1.19 -14.48 9.57
CA ASP A 6 -1.26 -13.16 10.18
C ASP A 6 -0.62 -12.08 9.29
N LEU A 7 0.25 -12.49 8.36
CA LEU A 7 0.96 -11.61 7.42
C LEU A 7 0.03 -10.69 6.61
N PRO A 8 -1.13 -11.14 6.09
CA PRO A 8 -2.06 -10.25 5.38
C PRO A 8 -2.60 -9.11 6.27
N ALA A 9 -2.89 -9.39 7.54
CA ALA A 9 -3.37 -8.37 8.48
C ALA A 9 -2.27 -7.36 8.84
N VAL A 10 -1.04 -7.84 9.02
CA VAL A 10 0.14 -6.98 9.23
C VAL A 10 0.43 -6.13 7.99
N ASN A 11 0.34 -6.71 6.81
CA ASN A 11 0.54 -6.00 5.55
C ASN A 11 -0.53 -4.91 5.34
N ALA A 12 -1.79 -5.21 5.67
CA ALA A 12 -2.87 -4.22 5.60
C ALA A 12 -2.69 -3.09 6.61
N SER A 13 -2.27 -3.39 7.84
CA SER A 13 -2.00 -2.36 8.84
C SER A 13 -0.81 -1.47 8.46
N LEU A 14 0.26 -2.04 7.88
CA LEU A 14 1.39 -1.29 7.34
C LEU A 14 0.99 -0.37 6.18
N ASN A 15 0.07 -0.81 5.31
CA ASN A 15 -0.48 0.04 4.25
C ASN A 15 -1.40 1.14 4.79
N LEU A 16 -2.19 0.85 5.82
CA LEU A 16 -3.01 1.85 6.50
C LEU A 16 -2.14 2.92 7.15
N VAL A 17 -1.08 2.50 7.85
CA VAL A 17 -0.07 3.40 8.42
C VAL A 17 0.54 4.26 7.31
N SER A 18 0.98 3.66 6.20
CA SER A 18 1.51 4.40 5.05
C SER A 18 0.51 5.43 4.53
N THR A 19 -0.76 5.04 4.34
CA THR A 19 -1.85 5.93 3.92
C THR A 19 -1.97 7.15 4.82
N VAL A 20 -2.04 6.94 6.14
CA VAL A 20 -2.17 8.03 7.13
C VAL A 20 -0.97 8.98 7.06
N PHE A 21 0.25 8.43 7.01
CA PHE A 21 1.46 9.26 6.94
C PHE A 21 1.62 9.99 5.60
N ILE A 22 1.20 9.40 4.48
CA ILE A 22 1.18 10.09 3.18
C ILE A 22 0.20 11.27 3.22
N SER A 23 -1.03 11.03 3.68
CA SER A 23 -2.06 12.07 3.82
C SER A 23 -1.61 13.18 4.77
N MET A 24 -1.04 12.83 5.92
CA MET A 24 -0.54 13.80 6.89
C MET A 24 0.66 14.56 6.34
N GLY A 25 1.59 13.89 5.65
CA GLY A 25 2.72 14.55 5.01
C GLY A 25 2.31 15.52 3.91
N TRP A 26 1.24 15.24 3.17
CA TRP A 26 0.66 16.16 2.19
C TRP A 26 0.01 17.38 2.84
N TYR A 27 -0.73 17.16 3.93
CA TYR A 27 -1.27 18.27 4.72
C TYR A 27 -0.15 19.17 5.25
N LEU A 28 0.90 18.58 5.84
CA LEU A 28 2.01 19.31 6.44
C LEU A 28 2.83 20.13 5.42
N ILE A 29 3.07 19.59 4.21
CA ILE A 29 3.79 20.36 3.19
C ILE A 29 2.97 21.55 2.67
N ARG A 30 1.63 21.43 2.63
CA ARG A 30 0.76 22.56 2.30
C ARG A 30 0.77 23.66 3.37
N HIS A 31 1.05 23.30 4.62
CA HIS A 31 1.18 24.24 5.74
C HIS A 31 2.62 24.73 5.95
N GLY A 32 3.54 24.45 5.01
CA GLY A 32 4.95 24.87 5.10
C GLY A 32 5.80 24.11 6.14
N ALA A 33 5.24 23.09 6.80
CA ALA A 33 5.92 22.32 7.84
C ALA A 33 6.82 21.21 7.26
N TRP A 34 7.86 21.60 6.52
CA TRP A 34 8.73 20.68 5.75
C TRP A 34 9.44 19.62 6.61
N ARG A 35 9.86 19.96 7.85
CA ARG A 35 10.50 18.99 8.76
C ARG A 35 9.56 17.85 9.14
N ARG A 36 8.30 18.19 9.46
CA ARG A 36 7.27 17.19 9.81
C ARG A 36 6.85 16.39 8.58
N HIS A 37 6.77 17.04 7.41
CA HIS A 37 6.56 16.35 6.14
C HIS A 37 7.63 15.28 5.89
N MET A 38 8.91 15.63 6.06
CA MET A 38 10.02 14.69 5.87
C MET A 38 9.92 13.49 6.82
N ALA A 39 9.63 13.72 8.10
CA ALA A 39 9.41 12.65 9.06
C ALA A 39 8.27 11.71 8.61
N CYS A 40 7.13 12.28 8.18
CA CYS A 40 5.99 11.47 7.70
C CYS A 40 6.34 10.65 6.45
N MET A 41 7.04 11.25 5.48
CA MET A 41 7.45 10.55 4.25
C MET A 41 8.43 9.41 4.56
N ILE A 42 9.38 9.61 5.48
CA ILE A 42 10.31 8.56 5.90
C ILE A 42 9.54 7.40 6.54
N THR A 43 8.62 7.68 7.46
CA THR A 43 7.78 6.63 8.07
C THR A 43 6.94 5.89 7.04
N ALA A 44 6.35 6.60 6.08
CA ALA A 44 5.58 5.99 5.00
C ALA A 44 6.44 5.09 4.10
N VAL A 45 7.66 5.50 3.75
CA VAL A 45 8.60 4.68 2.97
C VAL A 45 8.99 3.43 3.77
N ILE A 46 9.36 3.58 5.03
CA ILE A 46 9.73 2.44 5.90
C ILE A 46 8.56 1.44 6.00
N SER A 47 7.35 1.93 6.27
CA SER A 47 6.15 1.10 6.35
C SER A 47 5.85 0.38 5.02
N SER A 48 5.99 1.08 3.89
CA SER A 48 5.78 0.51 2.55
C SER A 48 6.82 -0.55 2.20
N THR A 49 8.08 -0.36 2.63
CA THR A 49 9.14 -1.35 2.46
C THR A 49 8.86 -2.62 3.27
N PHE A 50 8.44 -2.48 4.54
CA PHE A 50 8.03 -3.62 5.35
C PHE A 50 6.80 -4.33 4.77
N PHE A 51 5.82 -3.57 4.27
CA PHE A 51 4.68 -4.14 3.55
C PHE A 51 5.12 -4.96 2.35
N LEU A 52 6.01 -4.43 1.50
CA LEU A 52 6.49 -5.14 0.32
C LEU A 52 7.26 -6.41 0.69
N ALA A 53 8.14 -6.32 1.70
CA ALA A 53 8.86 -7.48 2.21
C ALA A 53 7.89 -8.55 2.74
N GLY A 54 6.92 -8.16 3.57
CA GLY A 54 5.91 -9.07 4.11
C GLY A 54 5.00 -9.66 3.02
N TYR A 55 4.67 -8.89 1.99
CA TYR A 55 3.89 -9.35 0.84
C TYR A 55 4.66 -10.40 0.03
N VAL A 56 5.93 -10.13 -0.29
CA VAL A 56 6.79 -11.08 -1.01
C VAL A 56 7.00 -12.35 -0.20
N VAL A 57 7.25 -12.25 1.11
CA VAL A 57 7.41 -13.41 1.99
C VAL A 57 6.12 -14.23 2.04
N TYR A 58 4.96 -13.59 2.21
CA TYR A 58 3.66 -14.26 2.20
C TYR A 58 3.42 -15.01 0.88
N HIS A 59 3.60 -14.36 -0.26
CA HIS A 59 3.40 -14.99 -1.57
C HIS A 59 4.44 -16.09 -1.88
N ALA A 60 5.68 -15.95 -1.41
CA ALA A 60 6.70 -16.98 -1.55
C ALA A 60 6.39 -18.24 -0.74
N HIS A 61 5.76 -18.10 0.44
CA HIS A 61 5.43 -19.24 1.30
C HIS A 61 4.05 -19.85 1.03
N VAL A 62 3.06 -19.05 0.65
CA VAL A 62 1.68 -19.50 0.41
C VAL A 62 1.46 -19.92 -1.06
N GLY A 63 2.30 -19.45 -1.98
CA GLY A 63 2.18 -19.75 -3.42
C GLY A 63 0.90 -19.18 -4.05
N GLU A 64 0.50 -19.73 -5.21
CA GLU A 64 -0.73 -19.36 -5.94
C GLU A 64 -2.04 -19.69 -5.21
N LYS A 65 -1.99 -20.30 -4.00
CA LYS A 65 -3.16 -20.48 -3.13
C LYS A 65 -3.57 -19.16 -2.44
N SER A 66 -3.48 -18.06 -3.17
CA SER A 66 -4.07 -16.80 -2.76
C SER A 66 -5.55 -17.02 -2.56
N THR A 67 -6.04 -16.64 -1.39
CA THR A 67 -7.41 -16.77 -0.95
C THR A 67 -8.38 -16.42 -2.09
N ALA A 68 -9.07 -17.42 -2.64
CA ALA A 68 -9.94 -17.21 -3.78
C ALA A 68 -11.08 -16.26 -3.37
N PHE A 69 -11.28 -15.19 -4.15
CA PHE A 69 -12.43 -14.31 -3.93
C PHE A 69 -13.70 -15.07 -4.33
N THR A 70 -14.43 -15.56 -3.33
CA THR A 70 -15.58 -16.47 -3.50
C THR A 70 -16.91 -15.75 -3.71
N ALA A 71 -16.96 -14.42 -3.52
CA ALA A 71 -18.18 -13.65 -3.69
C ALA A 71 -18.61 -13.60 -5.17
N GLN A 72 -19.92 -13.72 -5.40
CA GLN A 72 -20.55 -13.68 -6.73
C GLN A 72 -21.26 -12.34 -6.96
N GLY A 73 -21.61 -12.05 -8.23
CA GLY A 73 -22.29 -10.82 -8.64
C GLY A 73 -21.33 -9.66 -8.98
N ILE A 74 -21.85 -8.43 -9.01
CA ILE A 74 -21.13 -7.20 -9.44
C ILE A 74 -19.88 -6.92 -8.59
N VAL A 75 -19.82 -7.43 -7.36
CA VAL A 75 -18.69 -7.24 -6.45
C VAL A 75 -17.40 -7.87 -6.99
N ARG A 76 -17.50 -9.01 -7.69
CA ARG A 76 -16.35 -9.73 -8.25
C ARG A 76 -15.59 -8.93 -9.32
N PRO A 77 -16.22 -8.43 -10.40
CA PRO A 77 -15.52 -7.60 -11.39
C PRO A 77 -15.02 -6.29 -10.78
N VAL A 78 -15.72 -5.68 -9.81
CA VAL A 78 -15.23 -4.49 -9.11
C VAL A 78 -13.95 -4.80 -8.32
N TYR A 79 -13.93 -5.91 -7.57
CA TYR A 79 -12.75 -6.38 -6.85
C TYR A 79 -11.57 -6.60 -7.79
N PHE A 80 -11.76 -7.35 -8.89
CA PHE A 80 -10.67 -7.62 -9.82
C PHE A 80 -10.20 -6.36 -10.56
N ALA A 81 -11.11 -5.47 -10.97
CA ALA A 81 -10.73 -4.19 -11.57
C ALA A 81 -9.87 -3.35 -10.60
N MET A 82 -10.29 -3.27 -9.33
CA MET A 82 -9.53 -2.57 -8.30
C MET A 82 -8.18 -3.25 -8.05
N LEU A 83 -8.13 -4.57 -7.90
CA LEU A 83 -6.91 -5.34 -7.65
C LEU A 83 -5.91 -5.18 -8.81
N ILE A 84 -6.37 -5.33 -10.06
CA ILE A 84 -5.53 -5.16 -11.25
C ILE A 84 -4.98 -3.73 -11.28
N SER A 85 -5.83 -2.72 -11.12
CA SER A 85 -5.39 -1.32 -11.10
C SER A 85 -4.38 -1.03 -9.97
N HIS A 86 -4.60 -1.61 -8.79
CA HIS A 86 -3.72 -1.50 -7.63
C HIS A 86 -2.34 -2.09 -7.94
N ILE A 87 -2.28 -3.30 -8.49
CA ILE A 87 -1.02 -3.96 -8.85
C ILE A 87 -0.26 -3.16 -9.90
N LEU A 88 -0.94 -2.74 -10.98
CA LEU A 88 -0.33 -1.92 -12.03
C LEU A 88 0.25 -0.62 -11.50
N PHE A 89 -0.50 0.10 -10.67
CA PHE A 89 -0.01 1.32 -10.05
C PHE A 89 1.04 1.06 -8.97
N ALA A 90 1.01 -0.06 -8.26
CA ALA A 90 2.06 -0.44 -7.31
C ALA A 90 3.41 -0.63 -8.03
N PHE A 91 3.40 -1.30 -9.19
CA PHE A 91 4.58 -1.45 -10.05
C PHE A 91 5.15 -0.10 -10.50
N VAL A 92 4.29 0.87 -10.79
CA VAL A 92 4.71 2.23 -11.19
C VAL A 92 5.13 3.08 -9.97
N THR A 93 4.52 2.85 -8.80
CA THR A 93 4.78 3.61 -7.57
C THR A 93 6.20 3.38 -7.07
N LEU A 94 6.69 2.14 -7.10
CA LEU A 94 8.03 1.81 -6.61
C LEU A 94 9.15 2.62 -7.31
N PRO A 95 9.28 2.64 -8.65
CA PRO A 95 10.28 3.46 -9.32
C PRO A 95 9.99 4.96 -9.14
N LEU A 96 8.73 5.39 -9.08
CA LEU A 96 8.40 6.81 -8.82
C LEU A 96 8.88 7.28 -7.45
N VAL A 97 8.69 6.48 -6.39
CA VAL A 97 9.17 6.80 -5.04
C VAL A 97 10.70 6.92 -5.06
N ILE A 98 11.41 5.98 -5.69
CA ILE A 98 12.87 6.03 -5.82
C ILE A 98 13.31 7.31 -6.57
N LEU A 99 12.69 7.60 -7.72
CA LEU A 99 12.96 8.81 -8.51
C LEU A 99 12.62 10.10 -7.75
N THR A 100 11.69 10.05 -6.80
CA THR A 100 11.33 11.19 -5.94
C THR A 100 12.34 11.40 -4.81
N LEU A 101 13.00 10.34 -4.35
CA LEU A 101 14.03 10.39 -3.31
C LEU A 101 15.40 10.81 -3.85
N ILE A 102 15.78 10.44 -5.09
CA ILE A 102 17.08 10.81 -5.68
C ILE A 102 17.38 12.33 -5.62
N PRO A 103 16.45 13.24 -5.98
CA PRO A 103 16.68 14.68 -5.90
C PRO A 103 16.86 15.19 -4.47
N VAL A 104 16.30 14.50 -3.46
CA VAL A 104 16.46 14.86 -2.04
C VAL A 104 17.92 14.73 -1.63
N PHE A 105 18.58 13.62 -1.99
CA PHE A 105 20.01 13.41 -1.71
C PHE A 105 20.91 14.42 -2.43
N ARG A 106 20.48 14.90 -3.59
CA ARG A 106 21.19 15.94 -4.37
C ARG A 106 20.79 17.36 -3.98
N ARG A 107 19.97 17.56 -2.94
CA ARG A 107 19.42 18.86 -2.50
C ARG A 107 18.72 19.65 -3.63
N ARG A 108 18.14 18.94 -4.61
CA ARG A 108 17.42 19.52 -5.77
C ARG A 108 15.90 19.50 -5.52
N TRP A 109 15.43 20.48 -4.75
CA TRP A 109 14.03 20.57 -4.30
C TRP A 109 13.03 20.78 -5.45
N ASP A 110 13.40 21.54 -6.48
CA ASP A 110 12.51 21.78 -7.63
C ASP A 110 12.17 20.49 -8.37
N ARG A 111 13.19 19.65 -8.58
CA ARG A 111 13.01 18.35 -9.24
C ARG A 111 12.25 17.38 -8.33
N HIS A 112 12.51 17.38 -7.03
CA HIS A 112 11.71 16.61 -6.07
C HIS A 112 10.22 17.00 -6.17
N ARG A 113 9.89 18.30 -6.10
CA ARG A 113 8.51 18.80 -6.16
C ARG A 113 7.82 18.45 -7.48
N ARG A 114 8.55 18.52 -8.60
CA ARG A 114 8.02 18.18 -9.94
C ARG A 114 7.67 16.71 -10.10
N ILE A 115 8.40 15.80 -9.43
CA ILE A 115 8.10 14.36 -9.47
C ILE A 115 7.06 14.02 -8.39
N ALA A 116 7.21 14.57 -7.18
CA ALA A 116 6.33 14.32 -6.04
C ALA A 116 4.86 14.66 -6.30
N ARG A 117 4.56 15.65 -7.17
CA ARG A 117 3.17 15.96 -7.58
C ARG A 117 2.45 14.80 -8.26
N TRP A 118 3.19 13.88 -8.88
CA TRP A 118 2.67 12.68 -9.53
C TRP A 118 2.79 11.47 -8.61
N THR A 119 3.93 11.34 -7.92
CA THR A 119 4.17 10.25 -6.97
C THR A 119 3.14 10.23 -5.85
N MET A 120 2.84 11.39 -5.26
CA MET A 120 1.92 11.47 -4.11
C MET A 120 0.51 10.92 -4.38
N PRO A 121 -0.22 11.34 -5.43
CA PRO A 121 -1.56 10.81 -5.69
C PRO A 121 -1.56 9.32 -6.05
N ILE A 122 -0.57 8.86 -6.84
CA ILE A 122 -0.46 7.45 -7.22
C ILE A 122 -0.13 6.60 -5.98
N TRP A 123 0.81 7.05 -5.16
CA TRP A 123 1.20 6.34 -3.94
C TRP A 123 0.05 6.26 -2.95
N LEU A 124 -0.69 7.36 -2.77
CA LEU A 124 -1.88 7.37 -1.91
C LEU A 124 -2.97 6.42 -2.45
N TYR A 125 -3.22 6.42 -3.76
CA TYR A 125 -4.18 5.51 -4.38
C TYR A 125 -3.83 4.05 -4.08
N VAL A 126 -2.57 3.67 -4.29
CA VAL A 126 -2.10 2.29 -4.04
C VAL A 126 -2.26 1.95 -2.56
N SER A 127 -1.85 2.81 -1.63
CA SER A 127 -1.98 2.52 -0.19
C SER A 127 -3.44 2.37 0.27
N VAL A 128 -4.34 3.24 -0.20
CA VAL A 128 -5.79 3.14 0.10
C VAL A 128 -6.40 1.87 -0.49
N THR A 129 -6.14 1.60 -1.77
CA THR A 129 -6.69 0.42 -2.45
C THR A 129 -6.15 -0.89 -1.87
N GLY A 130 -4.91 -0.90 -1.36
CA GLY A 130 -4.35 -2.07 -0.66
C GLY A 130 -5.13 -2.43 0.62
N VAL A 131 -5.54 -1.43 1.40
CA VAL A 131 -6.42 -1.64 2.56
C VAL A 131 -7.80 -2.13 2.13
N LEU A 132 -8.37 -1.54 1.08
CA LEU A 132 -9.68 -1.96 0.56
C LEU A 132 -9.67 -3.39 0.04
N VAL A 133 -8.62 -3.81 -0.69
CA VAL A 133 -8.44 -5.19 -1.15
C VAL A 133 -8.43 -6.14 0.04
N TYR A 134 -7.70 -5.81 1.11
CA TYR A 134 -7.68 -6.61 2.33
C TYR A 134 -9.07 -6.69 2.99
N LEU A 135 -9.76 -5.55 3.15
CA LEU A 135 -11.09 -5.52 3.75
C LEU A 135 -12.09 -6.34 2.94
N MET A 136 -12.09 -6.19 1.60
CA MET A 136 -12.95 -6.97 0.72
C MET A 136 -12.70 -8.47 0.86
N LEU A 137 -11.43 -8.88 0.93
CA LEU A 137 -11.07 -10.30 0.89
C LEU A 137 -11.16 -10.99 2.26
N TYR A 138 -10.89 -10.29 3.37
CA TYR A 138 -10.81 -10.89 4.71
C TYR A 138 -11.92 -10.48 5.67
N LYS A 139 -12.62 -9.35 5.44
CA LYS A 139 -13.62 -8.82 6.39
C LYS A 139 -15.03 -8.75 5.81
N TRP A 140 -15.19 -8.26 4.58
CA TRP A 140 -16.51 -8.11 3.95
C TRP A 140 -16.97 -9.37 3.23
N PHE A 141 -16.05 -10.10 2.61
CA PHE A 141 -16.34 -11.37 1.95
C PHE A 141 -15.33 -12.44 2.39
N PRO A 142 -15.33 -12.81 3.68
CA PRO A 142 -14.43 -13.84 4.16
C PRO A 142 -14.67 -15.14 3.38
N PRO A 143 -13.62 -15.83 2.93
CA PRO A 143 -13.75 -17.13 2.28
C PRO A 143 -14.34 -18.15 3.27
N ALA A 144 -15.06 -19.15 2.74
CA ALA A 144 -15.78 -20.13 3.55
C ALA A 144 -14.88 -20.87 4.58
N ASN A 145 -13.59 -21.04 4.29
CA ASN A 145 -12.63 -21.65 5.22
C ASN A 145 -12.29 -20.78 6.45
N LEU A 146 -12.46 -19.45 6.40
CA LEU A 146 -12.30 -18.56 7.55
C LEU A 146 -13.61 -18.33 8.32
N ALA A 147 -14.75 -18.57 7.68
CA ALA A 147 -16.07 -18.41 8.30
C ALA A 147 -16.43 -19.58 9.25
N PHE A 148 -15.84 -20.76 9.06
CA PHE A 148 -16.17 -21.96 9.85
C PHE A 148 -15.06 -22.48 10.77
N GLY A 149 -13.90 -21.82 10.86
CA GLY A 149 -12.90 -22.09 11.90
C GLY A 149 -12.46 -23.56 12.00
N TYR A 150 -11.91 -24.13 10.93
CA TYR A 150 -11.22 -25.42 10.94
C TYR A 150 -9.76 -25.27 10.53
#